data_AF-A0A957NVT4-F1
#
_entry.id   AF-A0A957NVT4-F1
#
_cell.length_a   1.000
_cell.length_b   1.000
_cell.length_c   1.000
_cell.angle_alpha   90.00
_cell.angle_beta   90.00
_cell.angle_gamma   90.00
#
_symmetry.space_group_name_H-M   'P 1'
#
loop_
_entity.id
_entity.type
_entity.pdbx_description
1 polymer ?
#
loop_
_entity_poly.entity_id
_entity_poly.type
_entity_poly.pdbx_seq_one_letter_code
_entity_poly.pdbx_strand_id
1 'polypeptide(L)'
;MSTPPDEKPVQIDERAVLETLQNGNMKEKGLLPYSSNYSFLVTVQLDDLEVPGVYKPRKGENPLWDFTSGTLCQRETAAYVVSNALG
;
A
#
# COMPACT_ATOMS: atom_id res chain seq x y z
N MET A 1 3.59 20.11 -26.04
CA MET A 1 3.32 19.10 -24.99
C MET A 1 4.67 18.54 -24.61
N SER A 2 5.21 18.91 -23.45
CA SER A 2 6.51 18.40 -23.00
C SER A 2 6.37 16.94 -22.61
N THR A 3 7.17 16.07 -23.21
CA THR A 3 7.35 14.68 -22.80
C THR A 3 7.69 14.65 -21.31
N PRO A 4 7.02 13.85 -20.47
CA PRO A 4 7.50 13.63 -19.10
C PRO A 4 8.94 13.09 -19.18
N PRO A 5 9.84 13.51 -18.27
CA PRO A 5 11.21 13.04 -18.27
C PRO A 5 11.24 11.51 -18.25
N ASP A 6 12.23 10.93 -18.94
CA ASP A 6 12.55 9.51 -18.95
C ASP A 6 13.00 9.10 -17.54
N GLU A 7 12.04 8.96 -16.63
CA GLU A 7 12.25 8.52 -15.26
C GLU A 7 12.67 7.06 -15.32
N LYS A 8 13.97 6.84 -15.20
CA LYS A 8 14.52 5.50 -14.99
C LYS A 8 13.78 4.88 -13.80
N PRO A 9 13.36 3.59 -13.87
CA PRO A 9 12.74 2.92 -12.75
C PRO A 9 13.64 3.11 -11.53
N VAL A 10 13.09 3.74 -10.48
CA VAL A 10 13.81 3.84 -9.22
C VAL A 10 14.06 2.40 -8.78
N GLN A 11 15.33 2.02 -8.71
CA GLN A 11 15.73 0.73 -8.17
C GLN A 11 15.57 0.84 -6.66
N ILE A 12 14.41 0.43 -6.16
CA ILE A 12 14.12 0.46 -4.73
C ILE A 12 14.36 -0.95 -4.18
N ASP A 13 15.21 -1.03 -3.15
CA ASP A 13 15.39 -2.27 -2.39
C ASP A 13 14.07 -2.63 -1.69
N GLU A 14 13.53 -3.82 -1.99
CA GLU A 14 12.26 -4.29 -1.44
C GLU A 14 12.28 -4.27 0.09
N ARG A 15 13.41 -4.65 0.70
CA ARG A 15 13.54 -4.65 2.16
C ARG A 15 13.39 -3.25 2.73
N ALA A 16 14.03 -2.25 2.12
CA ALA A 16 13.88 -0.86 2.51
C ALA A 16 12.43 -0.37 2.33
N VAL A 17 11.75 -0.74 1.24
CA VAL A 17 10.32 -0.43 1.04
C VAL A 17 9.47 -0.99 2.17
N LEU A 18 9.63 -2.27 2.50
CA LEU A 18 8.85 -2.92 3.55
C LEU A 18 9.10 -2.27 4.91
N GLU A 19 10.35 -1.95 5.23
CA GLU A 19 10.70 -1.27 6.47
C GLU A 19 10.06 0.12 6.55
N THR A 20 10.10 0.90 5.47
CA THR A 20 9.42 2.19 5.38
C THR A 20 7.91 2.05 5.52
N LEU A 21 7.27 1.10 4.82
CA LEU A 21 5.82 0.89 4.90
C LEU A 21 5.37 0.44 6.29
N GLN A 22 6.20 -0.29 7.03
CA GLN A 22 5.89 -0.78 8.37
C GLN A 22 6.10 0.26 9.47
N ASN A 23 7.16 1.06 9.38
CA ASN A 23 7.61 1.91 10.48
C ASN A 23 7.57 3.42 10.18
N GLY A 24 7.36 3.80 8.91
CA GLY A 24 7.39 5.18 8.49
C GLY A 24 6.15 5.99 8.90
N ASN A 25 6.31 7.31 8.90
CA ASN A 25 5.22 8.25 9.13
C ASN A 25 4.36 8.37 7.87
N MET A 26 3.07 8.09 8.02
CA MET A 26 2.11 8.12 6.92
C MET A 26 1.40 9.49 6.81
N LYS A 27 1.30 10.03 5.60
CA LYS A 27 0.50 11.22 5.27
C LYS A 27 -0.50 10.89 4.16
N GLU A 28 -1.77 11.19 4.41
CA GLU A 28 -2.82 11.04 3.39
C GLU A 28 -2.63 12.04 2.25
N LYS A 29 -2.80 11.57 1.01
CA LYS A 29 -2.85 12.40 -0.21
C LYS A 29 -4.28 12.49 -0.77
N GLY A 30 -5.09 11.46 -0.56
CA GLY A 30 -6.52 11.49 -0.86
C GLY A 30 -7.13 10.11 -1.04
N LEU A 31 -8.45 10.08 -1.29
CA LEU A 31 -9.19 8.86 -1.55
C LEU A 31 -8.94 8.35 -2.98
N LEU A 32 -8.67 7.05 -3.12
CA LEU A 32 -8.64 6.38 -4.42
C LEU A 32 -10.06 6.05 -4.87
N PRO A 33 -10.54 6.61 -5.99
CA PRO A 33 -11.88 6.31 -6.48
C PRO A 33 -11.96 4.88 -7.04
N TYR A 34 -13.18 4.35 -7.12
CA TYR A 34 -13.51 3.05 -7.74
C TYR A 34 -12.98 1.79 -7.03
N SER A 35 -12.65 1.87 -5.74
CA SER A 35 -12.37 0.69 -4.92
C SER A 35 -13.66 0.16 -4.26
N SER A 36 -13.75 -1.16 -4.10
CA SER A 36 -14.84 -1.82 -3.36
C SER A 36 -14.76 -1.61 -1.85
N ASN A 37 -13.66 -1.04 -1.34
CA ASN A 37 -13.45 -0.68 0.06
C ASN A 37 -12.83 0.73 0.11
N TYR A 38 -12.91 1.42 1.24
CA TYR A 38 -12.17 2.68 1.38
C TYR A 38 -10.68 2.44 1.22
N SER A 39 -10.08 3.13 0.26
CA SER A 39 -8.67 3.01 -0.10
C SER A 39 -8.12 4.42 -0.29
N PHE A 40 -6.98 4.71 0.34
CA PHE A 40 -6.37 6.04 0.32
C PHE A 40 -4.99 5.95 -0.31
N LEU A 41 -4.66 6.94 -1.16
CA LEU A 41 -3.29 7.20 -1.54
C LEU A 41 -2.60 7.91 -0.38
N VAL A 42 -1.44 7.39 0.01
CA VAL A 42 -0.63 7.95 1.09
C VAL A 42 0.82 8.10 0.62
N THR A 43 1.58 8.97 1.28
CA THR A 43 3.04 8.84 1.30
C THR A 43 3.48 8.34 2.67
N VAL A 44 4.47 7.46 2.69
CA VAL A 44 5.07 6.93 3.90
C VAL A 44 6.54 7.29 3.88
N GLN A 45 7.01 7.96 4.92
CA GLN A 45 8.39 8.43 5.03
C GLN A 45 9.08 7.83 6.25
N LEU A 46 10.24 7.22 6.02
CA LEU A 46 11.16 6.77 7.06
C LEU A 46 12.56 7.26 6.68
N ASP A 47 13.17 8.05 7.57
CA ASP A 47 14.44 8.73 7.32
C ASP A 47 14.43 9.49 5.97
N ASP A 48 15.38 9.19 5.09
CA ASP A 48 15.55 9.82 3.77
C ASP A 48 14.70 9.17 2.67
N LEU A 49 13.97 8.08 2.97
CA LEU A 49 13.15 7.36 2.00
C LEU A 49 11.67 7.71 2.17
N GLU A 50 11.07 8.32 1.13
CA GLU A 50 9.62 8.48 0.99
C GLU A 50 9.12 7.57 -0.13
N VAL A 51 8.10 6.77 0.15
CA VAL A 51 7.43 5.90 -0.83
C VAL A 51 5.93 6.20 -0.91
N PRO A 52 5.31 6.12 -2.09
CA PRO A 52 3.86 6.09 -2.20
C PRO A 52 3.31 4.76 -1.67
N GLY A 53 2.12 4.79 -1.09
CA GLY A 53 1.45 3.59 -0.58
C GLY A 53 -0.07 3.65 -0.76
N VAL A 54 -0.71 2.49 -0.66
CA VAL A 54 -2.17 2.36 -0.58
C VAL A 54 -2.56 1.95 0.82
N TYR A 55 -3.30 2.79 1.52
CA TYR A 55 -3.81 2.50 2.85
C TYR A 55 -5.27 2.03 2.79
N LYS A 56 -5.53 0.82 3.30
CA LYS A 56 -6.87 0.22 3.41
C LYS A 56 -7.24 0.03 4.89
N PRO A 57 -7.92 0.99 5.53
CA PRO A 57 -8.29 0.87 6.93
C PRO A 57 -9.34 -0.22 7.16
N ARG A 58 -9.21 -0.98 8.26
CA ARG A 58 -10.21 -1.97 8.68
C ARG A 58 -11.63 -1.40 8.80
N LYS A 59 -11.77 -0.17 9.30
CA LYS A 59 -13.06 0.52 9.42
C LYS A 59 -13.70 0.87 8.07
N GLY A 60 -12.88 0.87 7.01
CA GLY A 60 -13.28 1.15 5.64
C GLY A 60 -13.69 -0.09 4.84
N GLU A 61 -13.76 -1.24 5.51
CA GLU A 61 -14.15 -2.49 4.87
C GLU A 61 -15.65 -2.54 4.60
N ASN A 62 -16.00 -3.02 3.41
CA ASN A 62 -17.33 -3.51 3.08
C ASN A 62 -17.36 -5.03 3.36
N PRO A 63 -18.06 -5.49 4.41
CA PRO A 63 -18.04 -6.89 4.82
C PRO A 63 -18.49 -7.84 3.72
N LEU A 64 -17.90 -9.04 3.68
CA LEU A 64 -18.29 -10.14 2.81
C LEU A 64 -18.98 -11.24 3.63
N TRP A 65 -19.99 -11.89 3.05
CA TRP A 65 -20.84 -12.87 3.74
C TRP A 65 -20.09 -14.16 4.13
N ASP A 66 -19.03 -14.49 3.41
CA ASP A 66 -18.22 -15.70 3.53
C ASP A 66 -16.97 -15.52 4.41
N PHE A 67 -16.78 -14.35 5.03
CA PHE A 67 -15.60 -14.05 5.84
C PHE A 67 -15.92 -13.38 7.18
N THR A 68 -14.99 -13.56 8.12
CA THR A 68 -15.04 -12.83 9.39
C THR A 68 -14.95 -11.32 9.13
N SER A 69 -15.79 -10.53 9.80
CA SER A 69 -15.80 -9.08 9.64
C SER A 69 -14.49 -8.46 10.14
N GLY A 70 -13.98 -7.45 9.44
CA GLY A 70 -12.78 -6.71 9.85
C GLY A 70 -11.45 -7.40 9.50
N THR A 71 -11.47 -8.44 8.67
CA THR A 71 -10.26 -9.16 8.25
C THR A 71 -9.89 -8.91 6.78
N LEU A 72 -10.68 -8.14 6.02
CA LEU A 72 -10.42 -7.98 4.58
C LEU A 72 -9.13 -7.21 4.32
N CYS A 73 -8.80 -6.22 5.15
CA CYS A 73 -7.58 -5.41 5.03
C CYS A 73 -6.30 -6.25 5.17
N GLN A 74 -6.37 -7.44 5.77
CA GLN A 74 -5.21 -8.30 5.99
C GLN A 74 -4.87 -9.17 4.78
N ARG A 75 -5.77 -9.28 3.80
CA ARG A 75 -5.60 -10.21 2.68
C ARG A 75 -4.44 -9.86 1.77
N GLU A 76 -4.21 -8.57 1.54
CA GLU A 76 -3.10 -8.11 0.70
C GLU A 76 -1.76 -8.53 1.32
N THR A 77 -1.62 -8.32 2.63
CA THR A 77 -0.43 -8.76 3.39
C THR A 77 -0.30 -10.28 3.36
N ALA A 78 -1.39 -11.02 3.55
CA ALA A 78 -1.36 -12.48 3.49
C ALA A 78 -0.95 -12.99 2.10
N ALA A 79 -1.49 -12.41 1.03
CA ALA A 79 -1.15 -12.74 -0.34
C ALA A 79 0.32 -12.44 -0.64
N TYR A 80 0.83 -11.30 -0.18
CA TYR A 80 2.25 -10.96 -0.28
C TYR A 80 3.14 -11.98 0.43
N VAL A 81 2.83 -12.33 1.68
CA VAL A 81 3.60 -13.33 2.45
C VAL A 81 3.61 -14.70 1.76
N VAL A 82 2.46 -15.13 1.21
CA VAL A 82 2.36 -16.38 0.45
C VAL A 82 3.19 -16.32 -0.83
N SER A 83 3.09 -15.23 -1.60
CA SER A 83 3.88 -15.06 -2.83
C SER A 83 5.38 -15.09 -2.52
N ASN A 84 5.82 -14.32 -1.52
CA ASN A 84 7.23 -14.28 -1.12
C ASN A 84 7.75 -15.64 -0.63
N ALA A 85 6.91 -16.45 0.01
CA ALA A 85 7.27 -17.80 0.41
C ALA A 85 7.38 -18.79 -0.76
N LEU A 86 6.72 -18.51 -1.89
CA LEU A 86 6.67 -19.39 -3.06
C LEU A 86 7.69 -19.00 -4.16
N GLY A 87 8.23 -17.77 -4.11
CA GLY A 87 9.15 -17.23 -5.13
C GLY A 87 8.44 -16.80 -6.41
#